data_AF-A0A520XCP7-F1
#
_entry.id   AF-A0A520XCP7-F1
#
_cell.length_a   1.000
_cell.length_b   1.000
_cell.length_c   1.000
_cell.angle_alpha   90.00
_cell.angle_beta   90.00
_cell.angle_gamma   90.00
#
_symmetry.space_group_name_H-M   'P 1'
#
loop_
_entity.id
_entity.type
_entity.pdbx_description
1 polymer ?
#
loop_
_entity_poly.entity_id
_entity_poly.type
_entity_poly.pdbx_seq_one_letter_code
_entity_poly.pdbx_strand_id
1 'polypeptide(L)'
;MKTIESLMARARHWQLLILMLAPMLAAGRIQADLMGPGQNFGQLSDAISRIMLVSLPGWVLMYVWIWVLARVCNASLPPALRRKERFLNIGMPFAIAYVIVAAWAFPKVLMTAEGSYLMAPLIIAHLTATVLLFYSAIFAARSVASLGHDRMAGFGRSFLFFLGILYFFVGIWFIQPRLNAAFEESQP
;
A
#
# COMPACT_ATOMS: atom_id res chain seq x y z
N MET A 1 -11.02 7.40 -17.80
CA MET A 1 -10.66 6.84 -16.48
C MET A 1 -9.84 5.57 -16.71
N LYS A 2 -8.78 5.32 -15.95
CA LYS A 2 -7.83 4.24 -16.26
C LYS A 2 -8.43 2.88 -15.85
N THR A 3 -8.23 1.83 -16.64
CA THR A 3 -8.77 0.46 -16.40
C THR A 3 -8.54 -0.04 -14.98
N ILE A 4 -7.38 0.28 -14.38
CA ILE A 4 -7.00 -0.11 -13.02
C ILE A 4 -7.90 0.53 -11.96
N GLU A 5 -8.24 1.82 -12.11
CA GLU A 5 -9.11 2.54 -11.16
C GLU A 5 -10.50 1.91 -11.14
N SER A 6 -11.04 1.61 -12.32
CA SER A 6 -12.35 0.95 -12.47
C SER A 6 -12.37 -0.44 -11.87
N LEU A 7 -11.34 -1.25 -12.14
CA LEU A 7 -11.24 -2.60 -11.59
C LEU A 7 -11.19 -2.58 -10.05
N MET A 8 -10.35 -1.72 -9.47
CA MET A 8 -10.16 -1.63 -8.02
C MET A 8 -11.37 -1.04 -7.30
N ALA A 9 -12.03 -0.02 -7.87
CA ALA A 9 -13.22 0.59 -7.28
C ALA A 9 -14.47 -0.28 -7.39
N ARG A 10 -14.52 -1.22 -8.34
CA ARG A 10 -15.63 -2.18 -8.48
C ARG A 10 -15.44 -3.46 -7.65
N ALA A 11 -14.21 -3.73 -7.20
CA ALA A 11 -13.94 -4.90 -6.38
C ALA A 11 -14.73 -4.86 -5.06
N ARG A 12 -15.20 -6.02 -4.61
CA ARG A 12 -15.80 -6.17 -3.29
C ARG A 12 -14.70 -6.19 -2.23
N HIS A 13 -15.01 -5.69 -1.02
CA HIS A 13 -14.05 -5.65 0.10
C HIS A 13 -13.38 -7.01 0.36
N TRP A 14 -14.14 -8.11 0.33
CA TRP A 14 -13.60 -9.46 0.55
C TRP A 14 -12.65 -9.92 -0.58
N GLN A 15 -12.87 -9.49 -1.83
CA GLN A 15 -11.99 -9.84 -2.95
C GLN A 15 -10.62 -9.19 -2.78
N LEU A 16 -10.60 -7.88 -2.45
CA LEU A 16 -9.36 -7.16 -2.18
C LEU A 16 -8.65 -7.72 -0.95
N LEU A 17 -9.40 -8.04 0.11
CA LEU A 17 -8.84 -8.63 1.32
C LEU A 17 -8.11 -9.94 1.02
N ILE A 18 -8.73 -10.86 0.28
CA ILE A 18 -8.11 -12.14 -0.09
C ILE A 18 -6.89 -11.91 -0.97
N LEU A 19 -6.99 -11.05 -1.99
CA LEU A 19 -5.88 -10.77 -2.91
C LEU A 19 -4.67 -10.15 -2.21
N MET A 20 -4.89 -9.33 -1.18
CA MET A 20 -3.80 -8.73 -0.40
C MET A 20 -3.26 -9.69 0.68
N LEU A 21 -4.14 -10.44 1.36
CA LEU A 21 -3.78 -11.27 2.50
C LEU A 21 -3.21 -12.63 2.11
N ALA A 22 -3.70 -13.28 1.05
CA ALA A 22 -3.26 -14.62 0.65
C ALA A 22 -1.73 -14.69 0.39
N PRO A 23 -1.10 -13.74 -0.32
CA PRO A 23 0.36 -13.71 -0.48
C PRO A 23 1.11 -13.59 0.85
N MET A 24 0.56 -12.82 1.81
CA MET A 24 1.17 -12.65 3.13
C MET A 24 1.05 -13.92 3.99
N LEU A 25 -0.09 -14.60 3.95
CA LEU A 25 -0.27 -15.88 4.64
C LEU A 25 0.63 -16.97 4.05
N ALA A 26 0.77 -17.02 2.72
CA ALA A 26 1.69 -17.94 2.05
C ALA A 26 3.14 -17.68 2.48
N ALA A 27 3.55 -16.41 2.56
CA ALA A 27 4.86 -16.03 3.06
C ALA A 27 5.06 -16.43 4.54
N GLY A 28 4.03 -16.27 5.39
CA GLY A 28 4.06 -16.71 6.78
C GLY A 28 4.20 -18.22 6.94
N ARG A 29 3.58 -19.01 6.05
CA ARG A 29 3.73 -20.47 6.03
C ARG A 29 5.17 -20.88 5.70
N ILE A 30 5.78 -20.23 4.70
CA ILE A 30 7.18 -20.42 4.30
C ILE A 30 8.11 -20.07 5.48
N GLN A 31 7.83 -18.97 6.18
CA GLN A 31 8.60 -18.58 7.35
C GLN A 31 8.52 -19.63 8.48
N ALA A 32 7.33 -20.18 8.75
CA ALA A 32 7.15 -21.20 9.77
C ALA A 32 7.91 -22.51 9.46
N ASP A 33 7.97 -22.92 8.19
CA ASP A 33 8.76 -24.09 7.76
C ASP A 33 10.27 -23.88 7.93
N LEU A 34 10.73 -22.63 7.84
CA LEU A 34 12.15 -22.26 7.82
C LEU A 34 12.69 -21.86 9.20
N MET A 35 11.86 -21.79 10.23
CA MET A 35 12.28 -21.55 11.61
C MET A 35 12.60 -22.84 12.40
N GLY A 36 12.70 -23.99 11.71
CA GLY A 36 13.09 -25.25 12.33
C GLY A 36 14.54 -25.26 12.85
N PRO A 37 14.86 -26.09 13.87
CA PRO A 37 16.22 -26.22 14.37
C PRO A 37 17.18 -26.72 13.27
N GLY A 38 18.41 -26.18 13.23
CA GLY A 38 19.50 -26.66 12.36
C GLY A 38 19.67 -25.93 11.01
N GLN A 39 19.03 -24.78 10.81
CA GLN A 39 19.20 -23.99 9.58
C GLN A 39 20.57 -23.31 9.52
N ASN A 40 21.20 -23.34 8.35
CA ASN A 40 22.43 -22.59 8.09
C ASN A 40 22.14 -21.20 7.49
N PHE A 41 23.16 -20.34 7.45
CA PHE A 41 23.03 -18.95 7.01
C PHE A 41 22.57 -18.82 5.54
N GLY A 42 22.98 -19.74 4.66
CA GLY A 42 22.54 -19.74 3.25
C GLY A 42 21.05 -20.03 3.10
N GLN A 43 20.53 -21.01 3.86
CA GLN A 43 19.11 -21.35 3.89
C GLN A 43 18.25 -20.18 4.39
N LEU A 44 18.76 -19.38 5.35
CA LEU A 44 18.09 -18.18 5.84
C LEU A 44 17.99 -17.08 4.76
N SER A 45 19.05 -16.86 3.96
CA SER A 45 19.03 -15.89 2.86
C SER A 45 18.01 -16.27 1.78
N ASP A 46 18.00 -17.54 1.38
CA ASP A 46 17.04 -18.06 0.41
C ASP A 46 15.60 -17.97 0.94
N ALA A 47 15.41 -18.25 2.23
CA ALA A 47 14.13 -18.10 2.92
C ALA A 47 13.60 -16.67 2.85
N ILE A 48 14.42 -15.69 3.25
CA ILE A 48 14.04 -14.27 3.24
C ILE A 48 13.70 -13.82 1.82
N SER A 49 14.50 -14.22 0.83
CA SER A 49 14.25 -13.92 -0.58
C SER A 49 12.88 -14.45 -1.05
N ARG A 50 12.55 -15.71 -0.71
CA ARG A 50 11.26 -16.32 -1.05
C ARG A 50 10.10 -15.63 -0.35
N ILE A 51 10.23 -15.33 0.95
CA ILE A 51 9.22 -14.61 1.73
C ILE A 51 8.92 -13.24 1.12
N MET A 52 9.97 -12.48 0.77
CA MET A 52 9.81 -11.17 0.13
C MET A 52 9.15 -11.28 -1.25
N LEU A 53 9.57 -12.23 -2.08
CA LEU A 53 9.01 -12.41 -3.43
C LEU A 53 7.55 -12.86 -3.39
N VAL A 54 7.20 -13.80 -2.49
CA VAL A 54 5.84 -14.32 -2.35
C VAL A 54 4.90 -13.26 -1.78
N SER A 55 5.36 -12.43 -0.84
CA SER A 55 4.53 -11.36 -0.27
C SER A 55 4.43 -10.11 -1.16
N LEU A 56 5.33 -9.92 -2.12
CA LEU A 56 5.41 -8.73 -2.99
C LEU A 56 4.08 -8.36 -3.68
N PRO A 57 3.31 -9.30 -4.27
CA PRO A 57 2.03 -8.95 -4.90
C PRO A 57 1.04 -8.31 -3.92
N GLY A 58 1.00 -8.77 -2.66
CA GLY A 58 0.14 -8.22 -1.62
C GLY A 58 0.52 -6.78 -1.28
N TRP A 59 1.82 -6.51 -1.10
CA TRP A 59 2.34 -5.16 -0.83
C TRP A 59 2.07 -4.19 -1.99
N VAL A 60 2.35 -4.60 -3.23
CA VAL A 60 2.10 -3.78 -4.41
C VAL A 60 0.61 -3.48 -4.55
N LEU A 61 -0.25 -4.48 -4.37
CA LEU A 61 -1.70 -4.30 -4.46
C LEU A 61 -2.22 -3.35 -3.38
N MET A 62 -1.71 -3.44 -2.14
CA MET A 62 -2.05 -2.50 -1.07
C MET A 62 -1.68 -1.06 -1.45
N TYR A 63 -0.49 -0.85 -2.04
CA TYR A 63 -0.05 0.49 -2.44
C TYR A 63 -0.92 1.03 -3.59
N VAL A 64 -1.19 0.20 -4.60
CA VAL A 64 -2.10 0.56 -5.70
C VAL A 64 -3.50 0.89 -5.17
N TRP A 65 -4.01 0.13 -4.21
CA TRP A 65 -5.31 0.40 -3.59
C TRP A 65 -5.35 1.76 -2.89
N ILE A 66 -4.34 2.12 -2.08
CA ILE A 66 -4.23 3.45 -1.45
C ILE A 66 -4.22 4.55 -2.51
N TRP A 67 -3.49 4.34 -3.61
CA TRP A 67 -3.40 5.32 -4.70
C TRP A 67 -4.74 5.51 -5.41
N VAL A 68 -5.43 4.42 -5.75
CA VAL A 68 -6.77 4.48 -6.38
C VAL A 68 -7.77 5.12 -5.44
N LEU A 69 -7.80 4.70 -4.17
CA LEU A 69 -8.65 5.27 -3.13
C LEU A 69 -8.47 6.79 -3.02
N ALA A 70 -7.22 7.25 -2.96
CA ALA A 70 -6.88 8.67 -2.91
C ALA A 70 -7.43 9.44 -4.11
N ARG A 71 -7.25 8.92 -5.33
CA ARG A 71 -7.62 9.62 -6.56
C ARG A 71 -9.11 9.62 -6.82
N VAL A 72 -9.76 8.47 -6.69
CA VAL A 72 -11.21 8.34 -6.91
C VAL A 72 -11.96 9.21 -5.92
N CYS A 73 -11.69 9.07 -4.61
CA CYS A 73 -12.40 9.87 -3.62
C CYS A 73 -12.10 11.37 -3.76
N ASN A 74 -10.90 11.79 -4.16
CA ASN A 74 -10.60 13.20 -4.42
C ASN A 74 -11.34 13.71 -5.66
N ALA A 75 -11.44 12.92 -6.72
CA ALA A 75 -12.18 13.29 -7.93
C ALA A 75 -13.68 13.42 -7.66
N SER A 76 -14.25 12.61 -6.76
CA SER A 76 -15.66 12.69 -6.34
C SER A 76 -15.97 13.92 -5.47
N LEU A 77 -14.98 14.67 -4.98
CA LEU A 77 -15.22 15.90 -4.23
C LEU A 77 -15.61 17.07 -5.17
N PRO A 78 -16.40 18.04 -4.67
CA PRO A 78 -16.61 19.32 -5.34
C PRO A 78 -15.28 19.97 -5.73
N PRO A 79 -15.16 20.64 -6.90
CA PRO A 79 -13.91 21.22 -7.37
C PRO A 79 -13.19 22.11 -6.34
N ALA A 80 -13.95 22.86 -5.53
CA ALA A 80 -13.41 23.72 -4.47
C ALA A 80 -12.73 22.96 -3.31
N LEU A 81 -13.06 21.69 -3.10
CA LEU A 81 -12.49 20.84 -2.06
C LEU A 81 -11.38 19.91 -2.57
N ARG A 82 -11.19 19.80 -3.89
CA ARG A 82 -10.19 18.91 -4.49
C ARG A 82 -8.78 19.35 -4.12
N ARG A 83 -7.97 18.37 -3.71
CA ARG A 83 -6.55 18.58 -3.41
C ARG A 83 -5.71 18.32 -4.63
N LYS A 84 -4.56 19.00 -4.71
CA LYS A 84 -3.57 18.79 -5.78
C LYS A 84 -2.95 17.39 -5.67
N GLU A 85 -3.03 16.61 -6.75
CA GLU A 85 -2.55 15.22 -6.78
C GLU A 85 -1.06 15.06 -7.15
N ARG A 86 -0.33 16.16 -7.41
CA ARG A 86 1.05 16.09 -7.92
C ARG A 86 1.96 15.22 -7.06
N PHE A 87 1.91 15.40 -5.75
CA PHE A 87 2.77 14.65 -4.83
C PHE A 87 2.35 13.19 -4.71
N LEU A 88 1.05 12.90 -4.77
CA LEU A 88 0.51 11.55 -4.82
C LEU A 88 0.95 10.80 -6.10
N ASN A 89 0.85 11.46 -7.25
CA ASN A 89 1.15 10.89 -8.56
C ASN A 89 2.64 10.64 -8.81
N ILE A 90 3.52 11.27 -8.05
CA ILE A 90 4.97 11.01 -8.06
C ILE A 90 5.35 10.04 -6.93
N GLY A 91 4.80 10.26 -5.74
CA GLY A 91 5.15 9.53 -4.53
C GLY A 91 4.75 8.06 -4.55
N MET A 92 3.54 7.74 -5.03
CA MET A 92 3.07 6.36 -5.06
C MET A 92 3.86 5.48 -6.04
N PRO A 93 4.12 5.90 -7.29
CA PRO A 93 5.02 5.16 -8.18
C PRO A 93 6.42 4.96 -7.58
N PHE A 94 6.98 5.97 -6.90
CA PHE A 94 8.26 5.82 -6.20
C PHE A 94 8.18 4.74 -5.10
N ALA A 95 7.17 4.78 -4.23
CA ALA A 95 7.01 3.81 -3.15
C ALA A 95 6.83 2.38 -3.69
N ILE A 96 6.08 2.21 -4.78
CA ILE A 96 5.89 0.92 -5.45
C ILE A 96 7.20 0.42 -6.08
N ALA A 97 7.91 1.29 -6.80
CA ALA A 97 9.21 0.94 -7.38
C ALA A 97 10.22 0.55 -6.29
N TYR A 98 10.23 1.29 -5.18
CA TYR A 98 11.05 0.98 -4.02
C TYR A 98 10.73 -0.41 -3.44
N VAL A 99 9.47 -0.76 -3.20
CA VAL A 99 9.14 -2.07 -2.59
C VAL A 99 9.55 -3.24 -3.49
N ILE A 100 9.44 -3.07 -4.82
CA ILE A 100 9.89 -4.07 -5.79
C ILE A 100 11.42 -4.22 -5.75
N VAL A 101 12.15 -3.10 -5.77
CA VAL A 101 13.62 -3.11 -5.68
C VAL A 101 14.07 -3.69 -4.35
N ALA A 102 13.44 -3.32 -3.23
CA ALA A 102 13.76 -3.81 -1.90
C ALA A 102 13.55 -5.31 -1.80
N ALA A 103 12.42 -5.84 -2.30
CA ALA A 103 12.17 -7.29 -2.30
C ALA A 103 13.25 -8.11 -3.02
N TRP A 104 13.90 -7.53 -4.02
CA TRP A 104 14.99 -8.18 -4.77
C TRP A 104 16.39 -7.91 -4.21
N ALA A 105 16.67 -6.67 -3.78
CA ALA A 105 17.98 -6.22 -3.38
C ALA A 105 18.29 -6.51 -1.91
N PHE A 106 17.30 -6.42 -1.03
CA PHE A 106 17.51 -6.49 0.41
C PHE A 106 18.15 -7.82 0.88
N PRO A 107 17.73 -9.00 0.39
CA PRO A 107 18.39 -10.26 0.77
C PRO A 107 19.86 -10.30 0.35
N LYS A 108 20.20 -9.75 -0.82
CA LYS A 108 21.58 -9.73 -1.33
C LYS A 108 22.46 -8.74 -0.57
N VAL A 109 21.88 -7.60 -0.21
CA VAL A 109 22.59 -6.53 0.51
C VAL A 109 22.84 -6.92 1.96
N LEU A 110 21.89 -7.56 2.63
CA LEU A 110 22.04 -7.97 4.03
C LEU A 110 23.07 -9.10 4.20
N MET A 111 23.28 -9.91 3.16
CA MET A 111 24.00 -11.19 3.24
C MET A 111 25.37 -11.19 2.59
N THR A 112 25.80 -10.08 1.97
CA THR A 112 27.13 -9.98 1.34
C THR A 112 27.95 -8.87 2.01
N ALA A 113 29.25 -9.12 2.18
CA ALA A 113 30.18 -8.10 2.71
C ALA A 113 30.22 -6.85 1.82
N GLU A 114 30.11 -7.06 0.51
CA GLU A 114 29.97 -5.99 -0.49
C GLU A 114 28.63 -5.25 -0.37
N GLY A 115 27.57 -5.85 0.17
CA GLY A 115 26.27 -5.20 0.35
C GLY A 115 26.30 -3.97 1.26
N SER A 116 27.31 -3.84 2.12
CA SER A 116 27.44 -2.74 3.09
C SER A 116 27.30 -1.34 2.47
N TYR A 117 27.90 -1.09 1.29
CA TYR A 117 27.84 0.24 0.65
C TYR A 117 26.44 0.58 0.09
N LEU A 118 25.59 -0.43 -0.16
CA LEU A 118 24.21 -0.23 -0.61
C LEU A 118 23.23 -0.04 0.54
N MET A 119 23.64 -0.29 1.79
CA MET A 119 22.74 -0.22 2.94
C MET A 119 22.24 1.20 3.20
N ALA A 120 23.14 2.19 3.23
CA ALA A 120 22.78 3.59 3.45
C ALA A 120 21.78 4.14 2.40
N PRO A 121 22.01 4.00 1.08
CA PRO A 121 21.03 4.46 0.10
C PRO A 121 19.71 3.68 0.16
N LEU A 122 19.73 2.37 0.47
CA LEU A 122 18.49 1.60 0.67
C LEU A 122 17.67 2.08 1.86
N ILE A 123 18.32 2.45 2.97
CA ILE A 123 17.65 3.03 4.15
C ILE A 123 17.03 4.39 3.80
N ILE A 124 17.77 5.26 3.10
CA ILE A 124 17.24 6.57 2.68
C ILE A 124 16.03 6.39 1.76
N ALA A 125 16.13 5.48 0.79
CA ALA A 125 15.02 5.14 -0.11
C ALA A 125 13.82 4.57 0.67
N HIS A 126 14.06 3.73 1.68
CA HIS A 126 13.04 3.18 2.56
C HIS A 126 12.27 4.26 3.32
N LEU A 127 13.00 5.16 3.99
CA LEU A 127 12.41 6.25 4.76
C LEU A 127 11.63 7.20 3.85
N THR A 128 12.17 7.49 2.66
CA THR A 128 11.49 8.29 1.65
C THR A 128 10.17 7.62 1.22
N ALA A 129 10.20 6.33 0.88
CA ALA A 129 9.00 5.58 0.50
C ALA A 129 7.97 5.54 1.65
N THR A 130 8.44 5.42 2.89
CA THR A 130 7.61 5.42 4.10
C THR A 130 6.89 6.77 4.27
N VAL A 131 7.61 7.89 4.15
CA VAL A 131 7.02 9.24 4.21
C VAL A 131 5.99 9.43 3.11
N LEU A 132 6.27 8.98 1.88
CA LEU A 132 5.35 9.08 0.75
C LEU A 132 4.10 8.19 0.92
N LEU A 133 4.26 7.01 1.51
CA LEU A 133 3.15 6.13 1.87
C LEU A 133 2.25 6.79 2.91
N PHE A 134 2.82 7.34 4.00
CA PHE A 134 2.05 8.04 5.03
C PHE A 134 1.35 9.28 4.47
N TYR A 135 2.02 10.07 3.64
CA TYR A 135 1.40 11.20 2.95
C TYR A 135 0.18 10.74 2.14
N SER A 136 0.32 9.64 1.39
CA SER A 136 -0.74 9.11 0.53
C SER A 136 -1.91 8.54 1.33
N ALA A 137 -1.63 7.89 2.46
CA ALA A 137 -2.65 7.42 3.40
C ALA A 137 -3.40 8.59 4.04
N ILE A 138 -2.72 9.66 4.47
CA ILE A 138 -3.36 10.89 4.97
C ILE A 138 -4.19 11.56 3.87
N PHE A 139 -3.67 11.57 2.64
CA PHE A 139 -4.39 12.10 1.49
C PHE A 139 -5.70 11.35 1.27
N ALA A 140 -5.62 10.03 1.12
CA ALA A 140 -6.77 9.15 0.95
C ALA A 140 -7.77 9.28 2.11
N ALA A 141 -7.30 9.19 3.35
CA ALA A 141 -8.13 9.28 4.54
C ALA A 141 -8.94 10.58 4.59
N ARG A 142 -8.31 11.72 4.26
CA ARG A 142 -8.99 13.00 4.23
C ARG A 142 -9.99 13.08 3.07
N SER A 143 -9.64 12.58 1.89
CA SER A 143 -10.56 12.56 0.74
C SER A 143 -11.82 11.73 1.05
N VAL A 144 -11.64 10.50 1.54
CA VAL A 144 -12.75 9.60 1.94
C VAL A 144 -13.60 10.25 3.04
N ALA A 145 -12.98 10.83 4.07
CA ALA A 145 -13.68 11.48 5.17
C ALA A 145 -14.46 12.74 4.77
N SER A 146 -14.19 13.30 3.59
CA SER A 146 -14.84 14.51 3.06
C SER A 146 -15.98 14.19 2.10
N LEU A 147 -16.17 12.91 1.72
CA LEU A 147 -17.30 12.50 0.90
C LEU A 147 -18.62 12.81 1.62
N GLY A 148 -19.58 13.39 0.89
CA GLY A 148 -20.89 13.78 1.42
C GLY A 148 -20.88 15.00 2.35
N HIS A 149 -19.82 15.81 2.32
CA HIS A 149 -19.71 17.03 3.13
C HIS A 149 -19.27 18.24 2.31
N ASP A 150 -19.82 19.41 2.64
CA ASP A 150 -19.50 20.69 1.96
C ASP A 150 -18.16 21.31 2.41
N ARG A 151 -17.37 20.57 3.20
CA ARG A 151 -16.06 21.02 3.70
C ARG A 151 -15.08 19.88 3.81
N MET A 152 -13.80 20.22 3.67
CA MET A 152 -12.72 19.26 3.86
C MET A 152 -12.72 18.74 5.31
N ALA A 153 -12.65 17.42 5.47
CA ALA A 153 -12.55 16.81 6.77
C ALA A 153 -11.30 17.31 7.52
N GLY A 154 -11.51 17.68 8.78
CA GLY A 154 -10.44 17.94 9.74
C GLY A 154 -9.76 16.65 10.18
N PHE A 155 -8.63 16.80 10.88
CA PHE A 155 -7.77 15.67 11.28
C PHE A 155 -8.55 14.59 12.05
N GLY A 156 -9.32 14.96 13.08
CA GLY A 156 -10.04 14.01 13.93
C GLY A 156 -11.01 13.11 13.15
N ARG A 157 -11.75 13.65 12.17
CA ARG A 157 -12.65 12.85 11.32
C ARG A 157 -11.88 11.94 10.37
N SER A 158 -10.75 12.41 9.83
CA SER A 158 -9.92 11.60 8.94
C SER A 158 -9.06 10.56 9.66
N PHE A 159 -8.86 10.69 10.98
CA PHE A 159 -7.92 9.85 11.72
C PHE A 159 -8.31 8.37 11.72
N LEU A 160 -9.59 8.05 11.89
CA LEU A 160 -10.07 6.67 11.83
C LEU A 160 -9.87 6.03 10.45
N PHE A 161 -10.03 6.81 9.37
CA PHE A 161 -9.75 6.33 8.02
C PHE A 161 -8.27 6.11 7.79
N PHE A 162 -7.42 7.00 8.32
CA PHE A 162 -5.98 6.85 8.27
C PHE A 162 -5.54 5.56 8.99
N LEU A 163 -6.03 5.33 10.21
CA LEU A 163 -5.79 4.08 10.93
C LEU A 163 -6.34 2.88 10.16
N GLY A 164 -7.54 2.98 9.58
CA GLY A 164 -8.10 1.93 8.73
C GLY A 164 -7.18 1.57 7.57
N ILE A 165 -6.59 2.56 6.89
CA ILE A 165 -5.64 2.32 5.80
C ILE A 165 -4.36 1.61 6.29
N LEU A 166 -3.83 1.99 7.46
CA LEU A 166 -2.66 1.32 8.05
C LEU A 166 -2.98 -0.11 8.49
N TYR A 167 -4.14 -0.32 9.11
CA TYR A 167 -4.67 -1.61 9.51
C TYR A 167 -5.62 -2.15 8.44
N PHE A 168 -5.07 -2.32 7.23
CA PHE A 168 -5.82 -2.52 5.99
C PHE A 168 -6.88 -3.63 6.06
N PHE A 169 -6.68 -4.69 6.86
CA PHE A 169 -7.67 -5.74 7.07
C PHE A 169 -9.03 -5.18 7.52
N VAL A 170 -8.99 -4.30 8.52
CA VAL A 170 -10.18 -3.64 9.07
C VAL A 170 -10.59 -2.50 8.14
N GLY A 171 -9.62 -1.73 7.65
CA GLY A 171 -9.87 -0.59 6.77
C GLY A 171 -10.64 -0.95 5.52
N ILE A 172 -10.23 -1.99 4.79
CA ILE A 172 -10.87 -2.41 3.53
C ILE A 172 -12.35 -2.70 3.74
N TRP A 173 -12.73 -3.29 4.87
CA TRP A 173 -14.13 -3.63 5.16
C TRP A 173 -15.04 -2.40 5.24
N PHE A 174 -14.53 -1.29 5.80
CA PHE A 174 -15.31 -0.06 5.99
C PHE A 174 -15.09 0.99 4.90
N ILE A 175 -13.89 1.02 4.29
CA ILE A 175 -13.49 2.03 3.33
C ILE A 175 -13.90 1.64 1.91
N GLN A 176 -13.78 0.36 1.55
CA GLN A 176 -14.08 -0.08 0.19
C GLN A 176 -15.55 0.19 -0.20
N PRO A 177 -16.58 -0.08 0.62
CA PRO A 177 -17.95 0.24 0.24
C PRO A 177 -18.17 1.73 -0.07
N ARG A 178 -17.47 2.63 0.63
CA ARG A 178 -17.51 4.07 0.37
C ARG A 178 -16.80 4.45 -0.93
N LEU A 179 -15.68 3.79 -1.23
CA LEU A 179 -14.99 3.95 -2.52
C LEU A 179 -15.91 3.55 -3.68
N ASN A 180 -16.60 2.40 -3.56
CA ASN A 180 -17.51 1.91 -4.59
C ASN A 180 -18.65 2.93 -4.83
N ALA A 181 -19.29 3.43 -3.77
CA ALA A 181 -20.34 4.44 -3.88
C ALA A 181 -19.84 5.75 -4.54
N ALA A 182 -18.70 6.27 -4.07
CA ALA A 182 -18.11 7.50 -4.63
C ALA A 182 -17.72 7.35 -6.11
N PHE A 183 -17.34 6.13 -6.51
CA PHE A 183 -17.01 5.81 -7.89
C PHE A 183 -18.26 5.74 -8.76
N GLU A 184 -19.34 5.12 -8.29
CA GLU A 184 -20.64 5.06 -8.97
C GLU A 184 -21.22 6.46 -9.20
N GLU A 185 -21.20 7.33 -8.19
CA GLU A 185 -21.67 8.72 -8.29
C GLU A 185 -20.83 9.58 -9.26
N SER A 186 -19.57 9.21 -9.49
CA SER A 186 -18.68 9.93 -10.41
C SER A 186 -18.83 9.52 -11.87
N GLN A 187 -19.56 8.44 -12.15
CA GLN A 187 -19.85 8.02 -13.52
C GLN A 187 -21.03 8.86 -14.05
N PRO A 188 -20.88 9.53 -15.20
CA PRO A 188 -21.97 10.27 -15.84
C PRO A 188 -23.07 9.33 -16.36
#